data_AF-A0A317KF21-F1
#
_entry.id   AF-A0A317KF21-F1
#
_cell.length_a   1.000
_cell.length_b   1.000
_cell.length_c   1.000
_cell.angle_alpha   90.00
_cell.angle_beta   90.00
_cell.angle_gamma   90.00
#
_symmetry.space_group_name_H-M   'P 1'
#
loop_
_entity.id
_entity.type
_entity.pdbx_description
1 polymer ?
#
loop_
_entity_poly.entity_id
_entity_poly.type
_entity_poly.pdbx_seq_one_letter_code
_entity_poly.pdbx_strand_id
1 'polypeptide(L)'
;MGLDAVKAALPEYAKDIKLNLGSTIATSTLKPEQAWGTALACAVAARNPVVLKEIAAEAAGHLTPEAIEAAKGAATIMAMNNVYYRAKHLIGDEQYASMPARLRMQIIARPGVEKADFELWCLAVSAITGCGVCLESHEKTLRGAGFSRDQVHEGLRIAAVVHAAAVALDAEAALS
;
A
#
# COMPACT_ATOMS: atom_id res chain seq x y z
N MET A 1 7.46 -7.98 18.67
CA MET A 1 6.21 -7.45 18.09
C MET A 1 6.59 -6.39 17.08
N GLY A 2 5.74 -6.14 16.08
CA GLY A 2 6.03 -5.12 15.06
C GLY A 2 7.01 -5.59 13.99
N LEU A 3 7.66 -4.66 13.32
CA LEU A 3 8.66 -4.88 12.27
C LEU A 3 9.78 -5.81 12.73
N ASP A 4 10.21 -5.73 13.99
CA ASP A 4 11.23 -6.64 14.51
C ASP A 4 10.77 -8.09 14.56
N ALA A 5 9.47 -8.34 14.79
CA ALA A 5 8.92 -9.69 14.69
C ALA A 5 8.88 -10.19 13.24
N VAL A 6 8.48 -9.34 12.29
CA VAL A 6 8.53 -9.67 10.85
C VAL A 6 9.97 -9.99 10.44
N LYS A 7 10.93 -9.14 10.81
CA LYS A 7 12.36 -9.31 10.52
C LYS A 7 12.97 -10.56 11.15
N ALA A 8 12.49 -10.97 12.32
CA ALA A 8 12.95 -12.18 13.00
C ALA A 8 12.39 -13.45 12.35
N ALA A 9 11.20 -13.38 11.76
CA ALA A 9 10.57 -14.50 11.07
C ALA A 9 11.10 -14.72 9.64
N LEU A 10 11.77 -13.72 9.04
CA LEU A 10 12.30 -13.85 7.69
C LEU A 10 13.48 -14.84 7.63
N PRO A 11 13.49 -15.77 6.66
CA PRO A 11 14.56 -16.75 6.48
C PRO A 11 15.83 -16.10 5.91
N GLU A 12 16.96 -16.82 5.94
CA GLU A 12 18.25 -16.32 5.48
C GLU A 12 18.27 -15.88 4.01
N TYR A 13 17.52 -16.55 3.13
CA TYR A 13 17.41 -16.13 1.73
C TYR A 13 16.70 -14.78 1.55
N ALA A 14 15.96 -14.31 2.56
CA ALA A 14 15.25 -13.04 2.57
C ALA A 14 16.01 -11.94 3.33
N LYS A 15 17.33 -12.08 3.51
CA LYS A 15 18.19 -11.13 4.23
C LYS A 15 18.06 -9.69 3.71
N ASP A 16 17.97 -9.49 2.39
CA ASP A 16 17.81 -8.15 1.84
C ASP A 16 16.48 -7.52 2.24
N ILE A 17 15.40 -8.30 2.31
CA ILE A 17 14.08 -7.81 2.75
C ILE A 17 14.12 -7.41 4.22
N LYS A 18 14.83 -8.20 5.06
CA LYS A 18 15.04 -7.88 6.47
C LYS A 18 15.76 -6.53 6.67
N LEU A 19 16.79 -6.25 5.86
CA LEU A 19 17.53 -4.99 5.91
C LEU A 19 16.68 -3.82 5.39
N ASN A 20 15.94 -4.05 4.31
CA ASN A 20 15.10 -3.02 3.69
C ASN A 20 13.90 -2.62 4.57
N LEU A 21 13.25 -3.56 5.26
CA LEU A 21 12.11 -3.24 6.16
C LEU A 21 12.48 -2.18 7.20
N GLY A 22 13.69 -2.29 7.77
CA GLY A 22 14.19 -1.30 8.73
C GLY A 22 14.44 0.06 8.10
N SER A 23 15.00 0.11 6.89
CA SER A 23 15.41 1.37 6.25
C SER A 23 14.28 2.10 5.50
N THR A 24 13.24 1.40 5.04
CA THR A 24 12.16 2.02 4.25
C THR A 24 11.01 2.54 5.09
N ILE A 25 10.75 1.96 6.27
CA ILE A 25 9.63 2.38 7.13
C ILE A 25 10.16 3.23 8.29
N ALA A 26 11.08 2.71 9.10
CA ALA A 26 11.52 3.38 10.32
C ALA A 26 12.36 4.65 10.08
N THR A 27 13.09 4.71 8.95
CA THR A 27 13.91 5.87 8.57
C THR A 27 13.40 6.59 7.33
N SER A 28 12.11 6.46 7.01
CA SER A 28 11.51 7.15 5.86
C SER A 28 11.58 8.66 6.01
N THR A 29 11.68 9.37 4.88
CA THR A 29 11.55 10.83 4.83
C THR A 29 10.09 11.30 4.83
N LEU A 30 9.15 10.36 4.69
CA LEU A 30 7.72 10.60 4.89
C LEU A 30 7.42 10.90 6.36
N LYS A 31 6.32 11.62 6.61
CA LYS A 31 5.82 11.77 7.98
C LYS A 31 5.44 10.40 8.56
N PRO A 32 5.48 10.20 9.88
CA PRO A 32 5.10 8.92 10.50
C PRO A 32 3.74 8.39 10.03
N GLU A 33 2.71 9.24 9.95
CA GLU A 33 1.38 8.85 9.47
C GLU A 33 1.39 8.36 8.01
N GLN A 34 2.14 9.04 7.15
CA GLN A 34 2.30 8.67 5.75
C GLN A 34 3.02 7.33 5.59
N ALA A 35 4.14 7.14 6.30
CA ALA A 35 4.93 5.91 6.24
C ALA A 35 4.16 4.71 6.81
N TRP A 36 3.60 4.84 8.01
CA TRP A 36 2.88 3.76 8.68
C TRP A 36 1.52 3.47 8.06
N GLY A 37 0.81 4.49 7.56
CA GLY A 37 -0.41 4.30 6.78
C GLY A 37 -0.14 3.57 5.47
N THR A 38 0.97 3.90 4.80
CA THR A 38 1.43 3.18 3.60
C THR A 38 1.77 1.73 3.93
N ALA A 39 2.57 1.49 4.97
CA ALA A 39 2.96 0.14 5.37
C ALA A 39 1.74 -0.72 5.74
N LEU A 40 0.78 -0.17 6.49
CA LEU A 40 -0.46 -0.86 6.86
C LEU A 40 -1.34 -1.17 5.65
N ALA A 41 -1.57 -0.20 4.75
CA ALA A 41 -2.35 -0.41 3.54
C ALA A 41 -1.71 -1.51 2.65
N CYS A 42 -0.39 -1.48 2.51
CA CYS A 42 0.37 -2.51 1.79
C CYS A 42 0.29 -3.88 2.48
N ALA A 43 0.36 -3.94 3.80
CA ALA A 43 0.24 -5.19 4.56
C ALA A 43 -1.14 -5.84 4.37
N VAL A 44 -2.22 -5.04 4.35
CA VAL A 44 -3.58 -5.52 4.02
C VAL A 44 -3.63 -6.05 2.58
N ALA A 45 -3.07 -5.30 1.62
CA ALA A 45 -3.05 -5.69 0.21
C ALA A 45 -2.21 -6.94 -0.07
N ALA A 46 -1.17 -7.19 0.74
CA ALA A 46 -0.28 -8.35 0.62
C ALA A 46 -0.90 -9.66 1.13
N ARG A 47 -1.96 -9.60 1.94
CA ARG A 47 -2.76 -10.76 2.39
C ARG A 47 -2.02 -11.82 3.23
N ASN A 48 -0.82 -11.53 3.73
CA ASN A 48 -0.13 -12.39 4.68
C ASN A 48 -0.55 -12.03 6.13
N PRO A 49 -1.06 -13.00 6.92
CA PRO A 49 -1.60 -12.73 8.26
C PRO A 49 -0.54 -12.28 9.27
N VAL A 50 0.70 -12.76 9.16
CA VAL A 50 1.80 -12.39 10.08
C VAL A 50 2.22 -10.94 9.81
N VAL A 51 2.49 -10.60 8.55
CA VAL A 51 2.86 -9.24 8.15
C VAL A 51 1.76 -8.25 8.52
N LEU A 52 0.50 -8.56 8.24
CA LEU A 52 -0.63 -7.71 8.61
C LEU A 52 -0.71 -7.52 10.13
N LYS A 53 -0.68 -8.60 10.90
CA LYS A 53 -0.80 -8.53 12.37
C LYS A 53 0.31 -7.69 12.99
N GLU A 54 1.56 -7.94 12.61
CA GLU A 54 2.70 -7.28 13.22
C GLU A 54 2.80 -5.82 12.77
N ILE A 55 2.61 -5.50 11.49
CA ILE A 55 2.60 -4.10 11.03
C ILE A 55 1.42 -3.33 11.65
N ALA A 56 0.23 -3.91 11.74
CA ALA A 56 -0.91 -3.25 12.37
C ALA A 56 -0.67 -2.96 13.86
N ALA A 57 -0.02 -3.88 14.58
CA ALA A 57 0.31 -3.69 15.98
C ALA A 57 1.26 -2.50 16.21
N GLU A 58 2.27 -2.32 15.35
CA GLU A 58 3.19 -1.18 15.46
C GLU A 58 2.58 0.12 14.92
N ALA A 59 1.85 0.05 13.80
CA ALA A 59 1.16 1.20 13.22
C ALA A 59 0.17 1.86 14.19
N ALA A 60 -0.42 1.09 15.13
CA ALA A 60 -1.30 1.63 16.17
C ALA A 60 -0.62 2.64 17.12
N GLY A 61 0.71 2.64 17.21
CA GLY A 61 1.48 3.66 17.94
C GLY A 61 1.76 4.93 17.14
N HIS A 62 1.48 4.92 15.83
CA HIS A 62 1.82 6.01 14.89
C HIS A 62 0.63 6.59 14.15
N LEU A 63 -0.51 5.90 14.17
CA LEU A 63 -1.73 6.25 13.46
C LEU A 63 -2.88 6.48 14.45
N THR A 64 -3.76 7.43 14.12
CA THR A 64 -5.05 7.54 14.79
C THR A 64 -5.95 6.35 14.41
N PRO A 65 -7.01 6.04 15.20
CA PRO A 65 -8.00 5.06 14.81
C PRO A 65 -8.61 5.31 13.42
N GLU A 66 -8.86 6.59 13.09
CA GLU A 66 -9.37 7.01 11.79
C GLU A 66 -8.39 6.70 10.66
N ALA A 67 -7.09 6.97 10.87
CA ALA A 67 -6.05 6.66 9.89
C ALA A 67 -5.86 5.15 9.68
N ILE A 68 -6.01 4.34 10.73
CA ILE A 68 -6.00 2.88 10.63
C ILE A 68 -7.15 2.39 9.74
N GLU A 69 -8.36 2.88 9.98
CA GLU A 69 -9.53 2.51 9.16
C GLU A 69 -9.39 3.02 7.72
N ALA A 70 -8.86 4.22 7.53
CA ALA A 70 -8.61 4.78 6.21
C ALA A 70 -7.53 4.00 5.43
N ALA A 71 -6.45 3.54 6.08
CA ALA A 71 -5.42 2.71 5.43
C ALA A 71 -5.97 1.35 4.98
N LYS A 72 -6.76 0.66 5.82
CA LYS A 72 -7.50 -0.56 5.43
C LYS A 72 -8.49 -0.28 4.30
N GLY A 73 -9.15 0.87 4.37
CA GLY A 73 -10.08 1.37 3.37
C GLY A 73 -9.41 1.59 2.01
N ALA A 74 -8.22 2.19 1.98
CA ALA A 74 -7.40 2.39 0.78
C ALA A 74 -7.06 1.03 0.13
N ALA A 75 -6.59 0.06 0.92
CA ALA A 75 -6.33 -1.29 0.42
C ALA A 75 -7.57 -1.96 -0.17
N THR A 76 -8.71 -1.82 0.50
CA THR A 76 -9.98 -2.44 0.10
C THR A 76 -10.54 -1.82 -1.18
N ILE A 77 -10.58 -0.49 -1.27
CA ILE A 77 -11.13 0.20 -2.45
C ILE A 77 -10.21 0.02 -3.66
N MET A 78 -8.89 0.00 -3.45
CA MET A 78 -7.94 -0.27 -4.52
C MET A 78 -7.99 -1.72 -5.00
N ALA A 79 -8.31 -2.70 -4.14
CA ALA A 79 -8.54 -4.06 -4.60
C ALA A 79 -9.68 -4.15 -5.64
N MET A 80 -10.74 -3.35 -5.48
CA MET A 80 -11.83 -3.24 -6.47
C MET A 80 -11.39 -2.42 -7.69
N ASN A 81 -10.88 -1.21 -7.46
CA ASN A 81 -10.55 -0.26 -8.54
C ASN A 81 -9.45 -0.81 -9.45
N ASN A 82 -8.41 -1.40 -8.90
CA ASN A 82 -7.26 -1.88 -9.67
C ASN A 82 -7.63 -3.04 -10.57
N VAL A 83 -8.58 -3.89 -10.19
CA VAL A 83 -9.12 -4.92 -11.08
C VAL A 83 -9.91 -4.27 -12.22
N TYR A 84 -10.86 -3.40 -11.89
CA TYR A 84 -11.75 -2.80 -12.87
C TYR A 84 -11.01 -1.92 -13.90
N TYR A 85 -10.23 -0.95 -13.43
CA TYR A 85 -9.56 0.02 -14.28
C TYR A 85 -8.41 -0.60 -15.08
N ARG A 86 -7.66 -1.55 -14.50
CA ARG A 86 -6.65 -2.30 -15.26
C ARG A 86 -7.28 -3.10 -16.39
N ALA A 87 -8.36 -3.84 -16.12
CA ALA A 87 -9.02 -4.63 -17.14
C ALA A 87 -9.50 -3.74 -18.30
N LYS A 88 -10.16 -2.62 -17.98
CA LYS A 88 -10.61 -1.64 -18.99
C LYS A 88 -9.46 -1.09 -19.82
N HIS A 89 -8.33 -0.75 -19.18
CA HIS A 89 -7.16 -0.23 -19.86
C HIS A 89 -6.52 -1.28 -20.79
N LEU A 90 -6.38 -2.53 -20.33
CA LEU A 90 -5.73 -3.61 -21.09
C LEU A 90 -6.58 -4.13 -22.26
N ILE A 91 -7.91 -4.01 -22.20
CA ILE A 91 -8.78 -4.33 -23.35
C ILE A 91 -8.48 -3.40 -24.54
N GLY A 92 -8.12 -2.14 -24.28
CA GLY A 92 -7.73 -1.19 -25.33
C GLY A 92 -8.87 -0.70 -26.23
N ASP A 93 -10.13 -0.98 -25.86
CA ASP A 93 -11.32 -0.56 -26.61
C ASP A 93 -11.92 0.71 -25.99
N GLU A 94 -12.01 1.76 -26.80
CA GLU A 94 -12.53 3.08 -26.41
C GLU A 94 -13.99 3.05 -25.95
N GLN A 95 -14.79 2.09 -26.44
CA GLN A 95 -16.17 1.95 -26.02
C GLN A 95 -16.21 1.60 -24.53
N TYR A 96 -15.41 0.63 -24.09
CA TYR A 96 -15.29 0.32 -22.67
C TYR A 96 -14.73 1.52 -21.90
N ALA A 97 -13.75 2.26 -22.44
CA ALA A 97 -13.20 3.50 -21.84
C ALA A 97 -14.29 4.53 -21.49
N SER A 98 -15.28 4.71 -22.36
CA SER A 98 -16.40 5.64 -22.16
C SER A 98 -17.50 5.13 -21.20
N MET A 99 -17.61 3.82 -20.97
CA MET A 99 -18.66 3.27 -20.11
C MET A 99 -18.48 3.68 -18.64
N PRO A 100 -19.57 4.12 -17.97
CA PRO A 100 -19.51 4.47 -16.55
C PRO A 100 -19.32 3.23 -15.68
N ALA A 101 -18.44 3.32 -14.68
CA ALA A 101 -18.13 2.19 -13.80
C ALA A 101 -19.34 1.68 -13.00
N ARG A 102 -20.22 2.59 -12.55
CA ARG A 102 -21.33 2.30 -11.63
C ARG A 102 -20.88 1.60 -10.34
N LEU A 103 -19.63 1.83 -9.93
CA LEU A 103 -19.04 1.36 -8.67
C LEU A 103 -19.00 2.52 -7.65
N ARG A 104 -19.38 2.26 -6.40
CA ARG A 104 -19.34 3.27 -5.34
C ARG A 104 -17.94 3.38 -4.76
N MET A 105 -17.40 4.60 -4.68
CA MET A 105 -16.02 4.87 -4.24
C MET A 105 -15.95 6.03 -3.25
N GLN A 106 -16.97 6.20 -2.39
CA GLN A 106 -17.09 7.40 -1.55
C GLN A 106 -15.94 7.63 -0.58
N ILE A 107 -15.25 6.56 -0.16
CA ILE A 107 -14.08 6.65 0.70
C ILE A 107 -12.92 7.44 0.05
N ILE A 108 -12.82 7.44 -1.28
CA ILE A 108 -11.81 8.26 -2.00
C ILE A 108 -12.13 9.75 -1.86
N ALA A 109 -13.41 10.11 -1.87
CA ALA A 109 -13.84 11.50 -1.72
C ALA A 109 -13.81 11.97 -0.26
N ARG A 110 -14.07 11.07 0.69
CA ARG A 110 -14.15 11.37 2.13
C ARG A 110 -13.43 10.27 2.92
N PRO A 111 -12.09 10.26 2.95
CA PRO A 111 -11.32 9.19 3.59
C PRO A 111 -11.26 9.32 5.12
N GLY A 112 -11.66 10.46 5.69
CA GLY A 112 -11.56 10.71 7.14
C GLY A 112 -10.17 11.15 7.62
N VAL A 113 -9.21 11.23 6.69
CA VAL A 113 -7.85 11.74 6.88
C VAL A 113 -7.50 12.76 5.81
N GLU A 114 -6.30 13.33 5.85
CA GLU A 114 -5.79 14.17 4.77
C GLU A 114 -5.82 13.41 3.43
N LYS A 115 -6.44 14.03 2.43
CA LYS A 115 -6.67 13.37 1.15
C LYS A 115 -5.37 12.93 0.48
N ALA A 116 -4.32 13.75 0.57
CA ALA A 116 -3.04 13.43 -0.03
C ALA A 116 -2.39 12.18 0.61
N ASP A 117 -2.58 11.96 1.91
CA ASP A 117 -2.05 10.78 2.59
C ASP A 117 -2.82 9.52 2.14
N PHE A 118 -4.16 9.61 2.01
CA PHE A 118 -4.96 8.53 1.45
C PHE A 118 -4.61 8.19 0.00
N GLU A 119 -4.32 9.20 -0.82
CA GLU A 119 -3.88 9.03 -2.22
C GLU A 119 -2.50 8.33 -2.29
N LEU A 120 -1.59 8.62 -1.34
CA LEU A 120 -0.30 7.93 -1.22
C LEU A 120 -0.50 6.44 -0.93
N TRP A 121 -1.41 6.11 -0.01
CA TRP A 121 -1.71 4.72 0.33
C TRP A 121 -2.37 3.99 -0.85
N CYS A 122 -3.26 4.66 -1.58
CA CYS A 122 -3.87 4.11 -2.79
C CYS A 122 -2.83 3.85 -3.90
N LEU A 123 -1.89 4.77 -4.11
CA LEU A 123 -0.76 4.60 -5.02
C LEU A 123 0.06 3.35 -4.65
N ALA A 124 0.44 3.23 -3.38
CA ALA A 124 1.26 2.12 -2.89
C ALA A 124 0.57 0.76 -3.09
N VAL A 125 -0.73 0.65 -2.78
CA VAL A 125 -1.52 -0.57 -3.03
C VAL A 125 -1.65 -0.85 -4.54
N SER A 126 -1.76 0.20 -5.35
CA SER A 126 -1.80 0.07 -6.81
C SER A 126 -0.50 -0.43 -7.42
N ALA A 127 0.63 -0.16 -6.77
CA ALA A 127 1.92 -0.73 -7.14
C ALA A 127 1.96 -2.24 -6.91
N ILE A 128 1.49 -2.72 -5.75
CA ILE A 128 1.45 -4.16 -5.41
C ILE A 128 0.56 -4.92 -6.40
N THR A 129 -0.61 -4.37 -6.71
CA THR A 129 -1.59 -5.05 -7.57
C THR A 129 -1.35 -4.83 -9.06
N GLY A 130 -0.50 -3.87 -9.45
CA GLY A 130 -0.07 -3.63 -10.83
C GLY A 130 -1.09 -2.94 -11.73
N CYS A 131 -1.73 -1.84 -11.29
CA CYS A 131 -2.67 -1.08 -12.12
C CYS A 131 -2.06 0.25 -12.61
N GLY A 132 -1.60 0.29 -13.87
CA GLY A 132 -0.93 1.47 -14.45
C GLY A 132 -1.76 2.75 -14.44
N VAL A 133 -3.05 2.66 -14.78
CA VAL A 133 -3.95 3.83 -14.79
C VAL A 133 -4.25 4.37 -13.39
N CYS A 134 -4.34 3.50 -12.37
CA CYS A 134 -4.50 3.94 -10.99
C CYS A 134 -3.20 4.58 -10.47
N LEU A 135 -2.04 4.00 -10.81
CA LEU A 135 -0.74 4.59 -10.48
C LEU A 135 -0.60 6.00 -11.04
N GLU A 136 -0.89 6.19 -12.33
CA GLU A 136 -0.84 7.51 -12.97
C GLU A 136 -1.81 8.51 -12.31
N SER A 137 -3.05 8.09 -12.04
CA SER A 137 -4.07 8.97 -11.45
C SER A 137 -3.71 9.42 -10.03
N HIS A 138 -3.24 8.49 -9.18
CA HIS A 138 -2.86 8.80 -7.81
C HIS A 138 -1.57 9.64 -7.77
N GLU A 139 -0.58 9.33 -8.61
CA GLU A 139 0.65 10.13 -8.73
C GLU A 139 0.32 11.57 -9.12
N LYS A 140 -0.48 11.77 -10.18
CA LYS A 140 -0.86 13.11 -10.63
C LYS A 140 -1.56 13.91 -9.53
N THR A 141 -2.41 13.26 -8.73
CA THR A 141 -3.11 13.89 -7.61
C THR A 141 -2.15 14.25 -6.49
N LEU A 142 -1.22 13.37 -6.12
CA LEU A 142 -0.15 13.64 -5.15
C LEU A 142 0.74 14.80 -5.58
N ARG A 143 1.15 14.82 -6.85
CA ARG A 143 1.92 15.92 -7.44
C ARG A 143 1.17 17.24 -7.37
N GLY A 144 -0.13 17.23 -7.70
CA GLY A 144 -1.00 18.40 -7.58
C GLY A 144 -1.17 18.90 -6.14
N ALA A 145 -1.09 18.00 -5.16
CA ALA A 145 -1.12 18.31 -3.74
C ALA A 145 0.26 18.71 -3.15
N GLY A 146 1.29 18.81 -3.99
CA GLY A 146 2.62 19.30 -3.59
C GLY A 146 3.61 18.23 -3.12
N PHE A 147 3.29 16.94 -3.24
CA PHE A 147 4.25 15.88 -2.92
C PHE A 147 5.45 15.92 -3.88
N SER A 148 6.66 15.73 -3.33
CA SER A 148 7.88 15.58 -4.11
C SER A 148 7.95 14.19 -4.77
N ARG A 149 8.85 14.02 -5.75
CA ARG A 149 8.96 12.73 -6.47
C ARG A 149 9.57 11.70 -5.53
N ASP A 150 10.47 12.16 -4.67
CA ASP A 150 11.08 11.36 -3.62
C ASP A 150 10.02 10.87 -2.64
N GLN A 151 9.06 11.69 -2.22
CA GLN A 151 7.97 11.26 -1.33
C GLN A 151 7.07 10.19 -1.98
N VAL A 152 6.71 10.38 -3.26
CA VAL A 152 5.97 9.37 -4.03
C VAL A 152 6.77 8.07 -4.13
N HIS A 153 8.07 8.18 -4.44
CA HIS A 153 8.99 7.06 -4.58
C HIS A 153 9.17 6.30 -3.25
N GLU A 154 9.24 6.98 -2.11
CA GLU A 154 9.28 6.35 -0.79
C GLU A 154 8.05 5.46 -0.55
N GLY A 155 6.85 5.91 -0.94
CA GLY A 155 5.65 5.08 -0.88
C GLY A 155 5.75 3.80 -1.71
N LEU A 156 6.34 3.88 -2.91
CA LEU A 156 6.59 2.72 -3.78
C LEU A 156 7.63 1.76 -3.17
N ARG A 157 8.68 2.30 -2.53
CA ARG A 157 9.69 1.49 -1.83
C ARG A 157 9.08 0.71 -0.66
N ILE A 158 8.25 1.36 0.15
CA ILE A 158 7.53 0.69 1.25
C ILE A 158 6.64 -0.42 0.68
N ALA A 159 5.89 -0.15 -0.39
CA ALA A 159 5.03 -1.15 -1.03
C ALA A 159 5.80 -2.40 -1.46
N ALA A 160 6.93 -2.22 -2.15
CA ALA A 160 7.76 -3.32 -2.64
C ALA A 160 8.30 -4.20 -1.51
N VAL A 161 8.82 -3.58 -0.44
CA VAL A 161 9.47 -4.31 0.66
C VAL A 161 8.45 -5.02 1.55
N VAL A 162 7.32 -4.38 1.86
CA VAL A 162 6.23 -5.01 2.63
C VAL A 162 5.65 -6.20 1.88
N HIS A 163 5.44 -6.08 0.57
CA HIS A 163 4.95 -7.19 -0.24
C HIS A 163 5.95 -8.34 -0.32
N ALA A 164 7.25 -8.05 -0.50
CA ALA A 164 8.28 -9.08 -0.51
C ALA A 164 8.40 -9.84 0.83
N ALA A 165 8.23 -9.13 1.96
CA ALA A 165 8.20 -9.77 3.27
C ALA A 165 7.02 -10.75 3.40
N ALA A 166 5.84 -10.37 2.90
CA ALA A 166 4.67 -11.24 2.86
C ALA A 166 4.92 -12.50 2.03
N VAL A 167 5.47 -12.34 0.81
CA VAL A 167 5.79 -13.47 -0.07
C VAL A 167 6.77 -14.44 0.59
N ALA A 168 7.82 -13.93 1.24
CA ALA A 168 8.81 -14.77 1.92
C ALA A 168 8.18 -15.58 3.07
N LEU A 169 7.31 -14.96 3.87
CA LEU A 169 6.65 -15.64 5.00
C LEU A 169 5.53 -16.60 4.55
N ASP A 170 4.83 -16.31 3.45
CA ASP A 170 3.88 -17.26 2.85
C ASP A 170 4.60 -18.52 2.37
N ALA A 171 5.78 -18.36 1.75
CA ALA A 171 6.60 -19.50 1.32
C ALA A 171 7.04 -20.36 2.51
N GLU A 172 7.57 -19.76 3.58
CA GLU A 172 7.96 -20.51 4.78
C GLU A 172 6.77 -21.22 5.42
N ALA A 173 5.63 -20.53 5.58
CA ALA A 173 4.45 -21.13 6.19
C ALA A 173 3.85 -22.30 5.39
N ALA A 174 4.05 -22.33 4.07
CA ALA A 174 3.57 -23.41 3.21
C ALA A 174 4.55 -24.60 3.15
N LEU A 175 5.82 -24.39 3.47
CA LEU A 175 6.89 -25.38 3.34
C LEU A 175 7.37 -25.96 4.68
N SER A 176 7.02 -25.34 5.80
CA SER A 176 7.27 -25.80 7.18
C SER A 176 6.19 -26.73 7.70
#